data_AF-A0A7W3W5K2-F1
#
_entry.id   AF-A0A7W3W5K2-F1
#
_cell.length_a   1.000
_cell.length_b   1.000
_cell.length_c   1.000
_cell.angle_alpha   90.00
_cell.angle_beta   90.00
_cell.angle_gamma   90.00
#
_symmetry.space_group_name_H-M   'P 1'
#
loop_
_entity.id
_entity.type
_entity.pdbx_description
1 polymer ?
#
loop_
_entity_poly.entity_id
_entity_poly.type
_entity_poly.pdbx_seq_one_letter_code
_entity_poly.pdbx_strand_id
1 'polypeptide(L)'
;MSDERKRARFEVIVSQGGDEIIDATFREAERDDAFAMYELSKPFVATGGLIARDLELFDTDAGEFYVVEVDRKVVACAGIRRFADLAEIFNVVVDGRWQSLGIGGFLLASMLIVLESEGFPTAVVFTKTTKSWFARHGFAQTDPAPLPAERLAMLDPERKSIPMVRPTVRASDSIDALPLITELRVRFELSGLEAVWDDGCDSLLAFAEKNDIDTASLCRGGVCGTCSSVLKRGTVSYHVRPEVDPGEGSVLLCISRPAANLVLDL
;
A
#
# COMPACT_ATOMS: atom_id res chain seq x y z
N MET A 1 -30.04 -17.62 -6.19
CA MET A 1 -29.37 -16.77 -7.19
C MET A 1 -28.15 -16.21 -6.49
N SER A 2 -26.98 -16.72 -6.85
CA SER A 2 -25.71 -16.41 -6.18
C SER A 2 -25.45 -14.92 -6.22
N ASP A 3 -25.37 -14.32 -5.04
CA ASP A 3 -24.82 -12.98 -4.82
C ASP A 3 -23.31 -13.08 -5.02
N GLU A 4 -22.86 -13.13 -6.28
CA GLU A 4 -21.46 -12.94 -6.64
C GLU A 4 -21.11 -11.47 -6.37
N ARG A 5 -20.91 -11.14 -5.09
CA ARG A 5 -20.07 -10.00 -4.73
C ARG A 5 -18.74 -10.23 -5.43
N LYS A 6 -18.48 -9.43 -6.45
CA LYS A 6 -17.22 -9.47 -7.19
C LYS A 6 -16.10 -9.24 -6.18
N ARG A 7 -15.31 -10.28 -5.87
CA ARG A 7 -14.21 -10.21 -4.90
C ARG A 7 -13.29 -9.05 -5.25
N ALA A 8 -12.90 -8.28 -4.23
CA ALA A 8 -12.02 -7.15 -4.44
C ALA A 8 -10.69 -7.63 -5.01
N ARG A 9 -10.29 -7.06 -6.15
CA ARG A 9 -9.03 -7.35 -6.83
C ARG A 9 -8.47 -6.07 -7.42
N PHE A 10 -7.25 -5.73 -7.03
CA PHE A 10 -6.53 -4.56 -7.54
C PHE A 10 -5.15 -4.98 -8.01
N GLU A 11 -4.66 -4.33 -9.05
CA GLU A 11 -3.36 -4.64 -9.65
C GLU A 11 -2.50 -3.38 -9.66
N VAL A 12 -1.21 -3.58 -9.45
CA VAL A 12 -0.19 -2.54 -9.46
C VAL A 12 1.03 -3.06 -10.21
N ILE A 13 1.61 -2.18 -11.00
CA ILE A 13 2.96 -2.34 -11.54
C ILE A 13 3.86 -1.40 -10.75
N VAL A 14 4.82 -1.91 -9.97
CA VAL A 14 5.85 -1.08 -9.30
C VAL A 14 7.25 -1.34 -9.86
N SER A 15 8.11 -0.35 -9.73
CA SER A 15 9.52 -0.45 -10.10
C SER A 15 10.40 0.46 -9.24
N GLN A 16 11.64 0.04 -8.97
CA GLN A 16 12.70 0.87 -8.40
C GLN A 16 13.73 1.31 -9.45
N GLY A 17 13.37 1.19 -10.73
CA GLY A 17 14.21 1.50 -11.88
C GLY A 17 14.83 0.26 -12.53
N GLY A 18 15.22 0.40 -13.81
CA GLY A 18 15.74 -0.71 -14.61
C GLY A 18 14.67 -1.72 -15.05
N ASP A 19 15.12 -2.90 -15.44
CA ASP A 19 14.31 -3.96 -16.05
C ASP A 19 13.41 -4.67 -15.03
N GLU A 20 13.63 -4.47 -13.73
CA GLU A 20 12.83 -5.11 -12.69
C GLU A 20 11.48 -4.39 -12.55
N ILE A 21 10.45 -5.09 -13.04
CA ILE A 21 9.05 -4.72 -12.96
C ILE A 21 8.35 -5.73 -12.06
N ILE A 22 7.67 -5.23 -11.04
CA ILE A 22 6.91 -6.02 -10.08
C ILE A 22 5.43 -5.84 -10.37
N ASP A 23 4.79 -6.91 -10.85
CA ASP A 23 3.34 -6.98 -10.95
C ASP A 23 2.77 -7.54 -9.64
N ALA A 24 2.18 -6.67 -8.83
CA ALA A 24 1.54 -7.06 -7.58
C ALA A 24 0.01 -7.08 -7.74
N THR A 25 -0.62 -8.11 -7.20
CA THR A 25 -2.07 -8.25 -7.19
C THR A 25 -2.56 -8.31 -5.75
N PHE A 26 -3.43 -7.38 -5.36
CA PHE A 26 -4.22 -7.48 -4.15
C PHE A 26 -5.48 -8.32 -4.42
N ARG A 27 -5.80 -9.25 -3.53
CA ARG A 27 -7.02 -10.06 -3.58
C ARG A 27 -7.43 -10.55 -2.19
N GLU A 28 -8.68 -10.99 -2.05
CA GLU A 28 -9.10 -11.84 -0.93
C GLU A 28 -8.20 -13.09 -0.83
N ALA A 29 -7.92 -13.51 0.40
CA ALA A 29 -7.18 -14.74 0.66
C ALA A 29 -8.07 -15.97 0.46
N GLU A 30 -7.44 -17.06 0.07
CA GLU A 30 -8.03 -18.39 -0.04
C GLU A 30 -7.46 -19.29 1.07
N ARG A 31 -8.11 -20.42 1.34
CA ARG A 31 -7.64 -21.37 2.38
C ARG A 31 -6.21 -21.83 2.12
N ASP A 32 -5.85 -22.04 0.86
CA ASP A 32 -4.50 -22.47 0.46
C ASP A 32 -3.42 -21.40 0.77
N ASP A 33 -3.80 -20.13 1.01
CA ASP A 33 -2.87 -19.07 1.44
C ASP A 33 -2.53 -19.14 2.94
N ALA A 34 -3.28 -19.92 3.75
CA ALA A 34 -3.18 -19.91 5.21
C ALA A 34 -1.76 -20.14 5.73
N PHE A 35 -1.06 -21.11 5.16
CA PHE A 35 0.32 -21.41 5.54
C PHE A 35 1.26 -20.25 5.22
N ALA A 36 1.12 -19.62 4.05
CA ALA A 36 1.94 -18.48 3.67
C ALA A 36 1.70 -17.27 4.57
N MET A 37 0.44 -16.96 4.90
CA MET A 37 0.09 -15.88 5.82
C MET A 37 0.64 -16.12 7.24
N TYR A 38 0.55 -17.37 7.71
CA TYR A 38 1.10 -17.79 8.99
C TYR A 38 2.62 -17.59 9.03
N GLU A 39 3.35 -18.09 8.03
CA GLU A 39 4.81 -17.96 7.97
C GLU A 39 5.25 -16.49 7.84
N LEU A 40 4.56 -15.67 7.05
CA LEU A 40 4.81 -14.23 6.95
C LEU A 40 4.64 -13.50 8.29
N SER A 41 3.73 -13.98 9.15
CA SER A 41 3.43 -13.34 10.43
C SER A 41 4.49 -13.64 11.51
N LYS A 42 5.19 -14.78 11.46
CA LYS A 42 6.12 -15.24 12.51
C LYS A 42 7.22 -14.24 12.87
N PRO A 43 7.94 -13.60 11.93
CA PRO A 43 8.97 -12.61 12.28
C PRO A 43 8.41 -11.41 13.06
N PHE A 44 7.18 -11.00 12.78
CA PHE A 44 6.52 -9.89 13.47
C PHE A 44 6.00 -10.31 14.85
N VAL A 45 5.60 -11.57 15.02
CA VAL A 45 5.28 -12.12 16.36
C VAL A 45 6.54 -12.19 17.22
N ALA A 46 7.66 -12.68 16.68
CA ALA A 46 8.93 -12.81 17.40
C ALA A 46 9.47 -11.46 17.90
N THR A 47 9.18 -10.37 17.19
CA THR A 47 9.57 -9.00 17.56
C THR A 47 8.51 -8.27 18.41
N GLY A 48 7.39 -8.92 18.73
CA GLY A 48 6.25 -8.32 19.45
C GLY A 48 5.42 -7.34 18.62
N GLY A 49 5.71 -7.20 17.33
CA GLY A 49 4.94 -6.40 16.36
C GLY A 49 3.54 -6.97 16.12
N LEU A 50 3.35 -8.28 16.22
CA LEU A 50 2.05 -8.95 16.15
C LEU A 50 1.75 -9.80 17.40
N ILE A 51 0.47 -10.10 17.62
CA ILE A 51 0.03 -11.16 18.53
C ILE A 51 0.10 -12.47 17.75
N ALA A 52 0.55 -13.54 18.40
CA ALA A 52 0.56 -14.87 17.81
C ALA A 52 -0.85 -15.31 17.41
N ARG A 53 -0.96 -15.99 16.27
CA ARG A 53 -2.17 -16.63 15.77
C ARG A 53 -1.80 -18.01 15.29
N ASP A 54 -2.65 -18.98 15.58
CA ASP A 54 -2.43 -20.35 15.15
C ASP A 54 -2.77 -20.49 13.67
N LEU A 55 -2.12 -21.45 13.00
CA LEU A 55 -2.36 -21.74 11.58
C LEU A 55 -3.84 -22.07 11.30
N GLU A 56 -4.51 -22.75 12.23
CA GLU A 56 -5.94 -23.09 12.13
C GLU A 56 -6.84 -21.86 11.99
N LEU A 57 -6.47 -20.74 12.61
CA LEU A 57 -7.20 -19.47 12.47
C LEU A 57 -7.08 -18.94 11.05
N PHE A 58 -5.87 -18.98 10.45
CA PHE A 58 -5.68 -18.53 9.07
C PHE A 58 -6.41 -19.43 8.06
N ASP A 59 -6.56 -20.72 8.34
CA ASP A 59 -7.31 -21.66 7.49
C ASP A 59 -8.84 -21.48 7.62
N THR A 60 -9.33 -21.38 8.86
CA THR A 60 -10.76 -21.26 9.15
C THR A 60 -11.30 -19.90 8.70
N ASP A 61 -10.55 -18.84 8.99
CA ASP A 61 -10.98 -17.45 8.81
C ASP A 61 -10.31 -16.80 7.59
N ALA A 62 -9.84 -17.58 6.60
CA ALA A 62 -9.18 -17.06 5.41
C ALA A 62 -9.98 -15.93 4.71
N GLY A 63 -11.31 -15.99 4.75
CA GLY A 63 -12.19 -14.95 4.20
C GLY A 63 -12.16 -13.59 4.93
N GLU A 64 -11.56 -13.50 6.12
CA GLU A 64 -11.27 -12.21 6.78
C GLU A 64 -9.98 -11.58 6.24
N PHE A 65 -9.14 -12.34 5.54
CA PHE A 65 -7.83 -11.91 5.09
C PHE A 65 -7.77 -11.53 3.61
N TYR A 66 -6.82 -10.66 3.32
CA TYR A 66 -6.43 -10.24 1.99
C TYR A 66 -4.92 -10.37 1.86
N VAL A 67 -4.48 -10.67 0.64
CA VAL A 67 -3.07 -10.89 0.31
C VAL A 67 -2.64 -9.99 -0.83
N VAL A 68 -1.36 -9.63 -0.85
CA VAL A 68 -0.67 -9.17 -2.06
C VAL A 68 0.15 -10.32 -2.59
N GLU A 69 -0.01 -10.61 -3.87
CA GLU A 69 0.67 -11.66 -4.61
C GLU A 69 1.61 -11.06 -5.65
N VAL A 70 2.82 -11.61 -5.75
CA VAL A 70 3.75 -11.38 -6.87
C VAL A 70 4.22 -12.73 -7.37
N ASP A 71 4.17 -12.97 -8.68
CA ASP A 71 4.53 -14.25 -9.31
C ASP A 71 3.89 -15.48 -8.65
N ARG A 72 2.60 -15.38 -8.28
CA ARG A 72 1.86 -16.45 -7.58
C ARG A 72 2.34 -16.78 -6.18
N LYS A 73 3.12 -15.90 -5.57
CA LYS A 73 3.55 -16.01 -4.17
C LYS A 73 2.93 -14.91 -3.36
N VAL A 74 2.35 -15.26 -2.22
CA VAL A 74 1.90 -14.29 -1.21
C VAL A 74 3.12 -13.59 -0.62
N VAL A 75 3.19 -12.27 -0.76
CA VAL A 75 4.30 -11.43 -0.28
C VAL A 75 3.88 -10.48 0.83
N ALA A 76 2.58 -10.27 1.02
CA ALA A 76 2.02 -9.48 2.11
C ALA A 76 0.62 -9.98 2.47
N CYS A 77 0.19 -9.78 3.72
CA CYS A 77 -1.19 -10.03 4.12
C CYS A 77 -1.68 -9.07 5.21
N ALA A 78 -2.99 -8.91 5.28
CA ALA A 78 -3.70 -8.24 6.36
C ALA A 78 -5.13 -8.77 6.45
N GLY A 79 -5.76 -8.62 7.61
CA GLY A 79 -7.16 -9.00 7.83
C GLY A 79 -8.06 -7.79 8.09
N ILE A 80 -9.35 -7.95 7.80
CA ILE A 80 -10.42 -7.01 8.16
C ILE A 80 -11.37 -7.71 9.12
N ARG A 81 -11.49 -7.17 10.34
CA ARG A 81 -12.53 -7.58 11.28
C ARG A 81 -13.65 -6.56 11.31
N ARG A 82 -14.88 -7.03 11.14
CA ARG A 82 -16.07 -6.19 11.02
C ARG A 82 -16.90 -6.29 12.29
N PHE A 83 -17.31 -5.14 12.79
CA PHE A 83 -18.27 -4.95 13.88
C PHE A 83 -19.48 -4.19 13.32
N ALA A 84 -20.45 -3.86 14.18
CA ALA A 84 -21.69 -3.21 13.73
C ALA A 84 -21.45 -1.86 13.02
N ASP A 85 -20.54 -1.03 13.54
CA ASP A 85 -20.27 0.34 13.07
C ASP A 85 -18.76 0.63 12.94
N LEU A 86 -17.92 -0.39 13.07
CA LEU A 86 -16.47 -0.28 13.07
C LEU A 86 -15.86 -1.42 12.24
N ALA A 87 -14.80 -1.11 11.49
CA ALA A 87 -13.95 -2.12 10.90
C ALA A 87 -12.49 -1.92 11.30
N GLU A 88 -11.87 -3.01 11.77
CA GLU A 88 -10.47 -3.07 12.15
C GLU A 88 -9.63 -3.70 11.05
N ILE A 89 -8.56 -3.03 10.66
CA ILE A 89 -7.47 -3.65 9.90
C ILE A 89 -6.48 -4.25 10.90
N PHE A 90 -6.21 -5.55 10.77
CA PHE A 90 -5.30 -6.30 11.65
C PHE A 90 -4.29 -7.14 10.85
N ASN A 91 -3.29 -7.69 11.53
CA ASN A 91 -2.28 -8.58 10.95
C ASN A 91 -1.52 -8.03 9.71
N VAL A 92 -1.28 -6.71 9.64
CA VAL A 92 -0.57 -6.10 8.51
C VAL A 92 0.90 -6.54 8.51
N VAL A 93 1.29 -7.32 7.50
CA VAL A 93 2.66 -7.83 7.32
C VAL A 93 3.09 -7.81 5.87
N VAL A 94 4.38 -7.60 5.64
CA VAL A 94 5.05 -7.67 4.35
C VAL A 94 6.33 -8.47 4.51
N ASP A 95 6.57 -9.43 3.63
CA ASP A 95 7.82 -10.18 3.55
C ASP A 95 9.02 -9.23 3.48
N GLY A 96 10.08 -9.51 4.23
CA GLY A 96 11.25 -8.63 4.33
C GLY A 96 11.89 -8.26 2.99
N ARG A 97 11.81 -9.14 1.99
CA ARG A 97 12.35 -8.90 0.64
C ARG A 97 11.53 -7.89 -0.16
N TRP A 98 10.28 -7.69 0.22
CA TRP A 98 9.31 -6.83 -0.46
C TRP A 98 9.02 -5.54 0.31
N GLN A 99 9.68 -5.35 1.46
CA GLN A 99 9.62 -4.11 2.23
C GLN A 99 10.36 -2.99 1.50
N SER A 100 9.89 -1.75 1.70
CA SER A 100 10.40 -0.55 1.03
C SER A 100 10.17 -0.49 -0.50
N LEU A 101 9.45 -1.46 -1.07
CA LEU A 101 9.03 -1.48 -2.49
C LEU A 101 7.62 -0.93 -2.72
N GLY A 102 7.04 -0.22 -1.75
CA GLY A 102 5.65 0.29 -1.83
C GLY A 102 4.54 -0.72 -1.52
N ILE A 103 4.84 -2.02 -1.41
CA ILE A 103 3.87 -3.10 -1.21
C ILE A 103 2.98 -2.90 0.04
N GLY A 104 3.55 -2.46 1.16
CA GLY A 104 2.77 -2.22 2.38
C GLY A 104 1.76 -1.07 2.24
N GLY A 105 2.14 -0.01 1.51
CA GLY A 105 1.22 1.08 1.19
C GLY A 105 0.11 0.60 0.26
N PHE A 106 0.45 -0.18 -0.77
CA PHE A 106 -0.52 -0.75 -1.70
C PHE A 106 -1.53 -1.67 -1.01
N LEU A 107 -1.05 -2.56 -0.13
CA LEU A 107 -1.90 -3.40 0.71
C LEU A 107 -2.87 -2.54 1.53
N LEU A 108 -2.35 -1.54 2.25
CA LEU A 108 -3.18 -0.69 3.11
C LEU A 108 -4.21 0.11 2.33
N ALA A 109 -3.80 0.78 1.23
CA ALA A 109 -4.70 1.53 0.35
C ALA A 109 -5.85 0.66 -0.17
N SER A 110 -5.51 -0.55 -0.64
CA SER A 110 -6.49 -1.54 -1.11
C SER A 110 -7.51 -1.93 -0.04
N MET A 111 -7.05 -2.16 1.20
CA MET A 111 -7.93 -2.49 2.33
C MET A 111 -8.89 -1.35 2.66
N LEU A 112 -8.45 -0.10 2.53
CA LEU A 112 -9.27 1.07 2.80
C LEU A 112 -10.34 1.30 1.74
N ILE A 113 -10.05 0.93 0.49
CA ILE A 113 -11.02 0.90 -0.61
C ILE A 113 -12.07 -0.18 -0.36
N VAL A 114 -11.66 -1.37 0.07
CA VAL A 114 -12.57 -2.45 0.46
C VAL A 114 -13.54 -1.97 1.55
N LEU A 115 -13.02 -1.37 2.61
CA LEU A 115 -13.85 -0.88 3.72
C LEU A 115 -14.87 0.18 3.30
N GLU A 116 -14.46 1.16 2.47
CA GLU A 116 -15.40 2.16 1.93
C GLU A 116 -16.51 1.49 1.12
N SER A 117 -16.16 0.53 0.25
CA SER A 117 -17.13 -0.18 -0.60
C SER A 117 -18.15 -1.00 0.19
N GLU A 118 -17.78 -1.40 1.41
CA GLU A 118 -18.64 -2.12 2.34
C GLU A 118 -19.43 -1.20 3.28
N GLY A 119 -19.26 0.12 3.16
CA GLY A 119 -19.99 1.12 3.94
C GLY A 119 -19.36 1.45 5.29
N PHE A 120 -18.08 1.12 5.51
CA PHE A 120 -17.33 1.55 6.69
C PHE A 120 -16.56 2.84 6.37
N PRO A 121 -17.01 4.03 6.81
CA PRO A 121 -16.39 5.32 6.46
C PRO A 121 -15.07 5.58 7.23
N THR A 122 -14.71 4.72 8.17
CA THR A 122 -13.54 4.87 9.02
C THR A 122 -12.96 3.51 9.36
N ALA A 123 -11.64 3.40 9.20
CA ALA A 123 -10.87 2.22 9.58
C ALA A 123 -10.17 2.47 10.93
N VAL A 124 -10.08 1.44 11.77
CA VAL A 124 -9.24 1.44 12.97
C VAL A 124 -8.11 0.43 12.85
N VAL A 125 -6.96 0.76 13.44
CA VAL A 125 -5.86 -0.17 13.69
C VAL A 125 -5.47 -0.11 15.16
N PHE A 126 -5.10 -1.25 15.74
CA PHE A 126 -4.51 -1.30 17.07
C PHE A 126 -3.03 -1.64 16.98
N THR A 127 -2.18 -0.70 17.37
CA THR A 127 -0.72 -0.84 17.22
C THR A 127 0.03 -0.51 18.49
N LYS A 128 1.15 -1.22 18.72
CA LYS A 128 2.08 -0.98 19.83
C LYS A 128 3.36 -0.33 19.34
N THR A 129 3.97 -0.91 18.30
CA THR A 129 5.33 -0.61 17.86
C THR A 129 5.37 0.23 16.57
N THR A 130 4.37 0.11 15.70
CA THR A 130 4.41 0.66 14.32
C THR A 130 3.62 1.97 14.15
N LYS A 131 3.47 2.75 15.22
CA LYS A 131 2.65 3.98 15.26
C LYS A 131 3.04 4.98 14.16
N SER A 132 4.34 5.22 14.00
CA SER A 132 4.86 6.18 13.02
C SER A 132 4.56 5.77 11.58
N TRP A 133 4.53 4.46 11.30
CA TRP A 133 4.18 3.97 9.97
C TRP A 133 2.70 4.25 9.67
N PHE A 134 1.79 3.89 10.57
CA PHE A 134 0.36 4.20 10.41
C PHE A 134 0.09 5.71 10.37
N ALA A 135 0.79 6.50 11.18
CA ALA A 135 0.68 7.96 11.15
C ALA A 135 1.07 8.57 9.79
N ARG A 136 2.13 8.06 9.16
CA ARG A 136 2.49 8.48 7.78
C ARG A 136 1.43 8.07 6.76
N HIS A 137 0.66 7.02 7.03
CA HIS A 137 -0.49 6.59 6.24
C HIS A 137 -1.83 7.20 6.70
N GLY A 138 -1.78 8.35 7.37
CA GLY A 138 -2.96 9.17 7.69
C GLY A 138 -3.77 8.70 8.89
N PHE A 139 -3.30 7.70 9.65
CA PHE A 139 -3.95 7.31 10.90
C PHE A 139 -3.58 8.26 12.04
N ALA A 140 -4.58 8.75 12.76
CA ALA A 140 -4.41 9.54 13.97
C ALA A 140 -4.72 8.68 15.21
N GLN A 141 -3.92 8.82 16.28
CA GLN A 141 -4.26 8.21 17.56
C GLN A 141 -5.60 8.76 18.06
N THR A 142 -6.44 7.87 18.60
CA THR A 142 -7.73 8.24 19.19
C THR A 142 -7.86 7.74 20.62
N ASP A 143 -8.85 8.27 21.34
CA ASP A 143 -9.29 7.71 22.62
C ASP A 143 -9.97 6.35 22.35
N PRO A 144 -9.67 5.29 23.13
CA PRO A 144 -10.38 4.02 23.04
C PRO A 144 -11.85 4.09 23.51
N ALA A 145 -12.21 5.02 24.40
CA ALA A 145 -13.55 5.11 24.99
C ALA A 145 -14.74 5.10 24.00
N PRO A 146 -14.68 5.75 22.82
CA PRO A 146 -15.74 5.68 21.81
C PRO A 146 -15.80 4.38 21.00
N LEU A 147 -14.84 3.45 21.15
CA LEU A 147 -14.82 2.21 20.36
C LEU A 147 -15.76 1.14 20.95
N PRO A 148 -16.30 0.21 20.13
CA PRO A 148 -17.21 -0.83 20.59
C PRO A 148 -16.64 -1.64 21.76
N ALA A 149 -17.43 -1.76 22.83
CA ALA A 149 -17.02 -2.47 24.05
C ALA A 149 -16.65 -3.93 23.76
N GLU A 150 -17.37 -4.57 22.83
CA GLU A 150 -17.05 -5.93 22.35
C GLU A 150 -15.63 -6.03 21.81
N ARG A 151 -15.19 -5.01 21.03
CA ARG A 151 -13.84 -4.99 20.49
C ARG A 151 -12.81 -4.72 21.58
N LEU A 152 -13.09 -3.78 22.48
CA LEU A 152 -12.17 -3.45 23.57
C LEU A 152 -11.92 -4.65 24.49
N ALA A 153 -12.93 -5.47 24.74
CA ALA A 153 -12.82 -6.70 25.54
C ALA A 153 -11.90 -7.76 24.91
N MET A 154 -11.69 -7.74 23.59
CA MET A 154 -10.79 -8.65 22.88
C MET A 154 -9.32 -8.19 22.89
N LEU A 155 -9.02 -6.99 23.40
CA LEU A 155 -7.64 -6.49 23.47
C LEU A 155 -6.89 -7.17 24.61
N ASP A 156 -5.66 -7.58 24.33
CA ASP A 156 -4.68 -7.93 25.37
C ASP A 156 -4.22 -6.64 26.10
N PRO A 157 -4.55 -6.45 27.39
CA PRO A 157 -4.17 -5.26 28.14
C PRO A 157 -2.65 -5.13 28.31
N GLU A 158 -1.92 -6.23 28.43
CA GLU A 158 -0.46 -6.25 28.61
C GLU A 158 0.27 -5.78 27.35
N ARG A 159 -0.35 -5.97 26.18
CA ARG A 159 0.17 -5.48 24.92
C ARG A 159 0.20 -3.95 24.85
N LYS A 160 -0.71 -3.26 25.56
CA LYS A 160 -0.82 -1.79 25.57
C LYS A 160 -0.90 -1.18 24.16
N SER A 161 -1.67 -1.83 23.28
CA SER A 161 -1.90 -1.32 21.92
C SER A 161 -2.74 -0.05 21.99
N ILE A 162 -2.43 0.93 21.15
CA ILE A 162 -3.23 2.14 21.02
C ILE A 162 -4.10 2.06 19.76
N PRO A 163 -5.36 2.51 19.81
CA PRO A 163 -6.16 2.66 18.61
C PRO A 163 -5.70 3.88 17.81
N MET A 164 -5.65 3.72 16.50
CA MET A 164 -5.49 4.81 15.56
C MET A 164 -6.56 4.68 14.46
N VAL A 165 -7.13 5.79 14.02
CA VAL A 165 -8.24 5.82 13.05
C VAL A 165 -7.90 6.68 11.85
N ARG A 166 -8.51 6.36 10.70
CA ARG A 166 -8.54 7.25 9.52
C ARG A 166 -9.82 7.06 8.71
N PRO A 167 -10.29 8.10 7.99
CA PRO A 167 -11.33 7.94 6.97
C PRO A 167 -10.90 6.97 5.87
N THR A 168 -11.82 6.18 5.33
CA THR A 168 -11.59 5.27 4.19
C THR A 168 -11.49 6.01 2.84
N VAL A 169 -11.25 5.29 1.74
CA VAL A 169 -10.96 5.85 0.40
C VAL A 169 -11.88 5.20 -0.64
N ARG A 170 -12.33 5.93 -1.66
CA ARG A 170 -13.31 5.42 -2.64
C ARG A 170 -12.63 4.63 -3.75
N ALA A 171 -13.37 3.69 -4.33
CA ALA A 171 -12.85 2.77 -5.36
C ALA A 171 -12.54 3.41 -6.72
N SER A 172 -12.96 4.65 -6.98
CA SER A 172 -12.45 5.44 -8.12
C SER A 172 -10.95 5.66 -8.03
N ASP A 173 -10.40 5.53 -6.83
CA ASP A 173 -9.03 5.89 -6.49
C ASP A 173 -8.23 4.58 -6.52
N SER A 174 -7.70 4.21 -7.70
CA SER A 174 -6.96 2.95 -7.90
C SER A 174 -5.61 2.96 -7.17
N ILE A 175 -4.48 2.63 -7.81
CA ILE A 175 -3.14 2.84 -7.22
C ILE A 175 -2.90 4.28 -6.72
N ASP A 176 -3.72 5.20 -7.20
CA ASP A 176 -3.83 6.61 -6.85
C ASP A 176 -4.30 6.86 -5.41
N ALA A 177 -4.82 5.84 -4.72
CA ALA A 177 -5.12 5.94 -3.31
C ALA A 177 -3.86 6.12 -2.44
N LEU A 178 -2.66 5.78 -2.94
CA LEU A 178 -1.41 5.96 -2.19
C LEU A 178 -1.20 7.42 -1.76
N PRO A 179 -1.20 8.42 -2.67
CA PRO A 179 -1.24 9.84 -2.31
C PRO A 179 -2.33 10.27 -1.32
N LEU A 180 -3.52 9.65 -1.38
CA LEU A 180 -4.64 9.99 -0.50
C LEU A 180 -4.44 9.51 0.94
N ILE A 181 -3.58 8.51 1.13
CA ILE A 181 -3.32 7.94 2.45
C ILE A 181 -1.96 8.34 2.99
N THR A 182 -0.98 8.66 2.15
CA THR A 182 0.36 9.07 2.58
C THR A 182 0.82 10.33 1.88
N GLU A 183 1.41 11.25 2.65
CA GLU A 183 2.11 12.41 2.08
C GLU A 183 3.40 11.90 1.40
N LEU A 184 3.36 11.80 0.08
CA LEU A 184 4.51 11.41 -0.73
C LEU A 184 5.31 12.64 -1.13
N ARG A 185 6.64 12.52 -1.09
CA ARG A 185 7.56 13.60 -1.47
C ARG A 185 8.43 13.17 -2.64
N VAL A 186 8.63 14.08 -3.58
CA VAL A 186 9.50 13.91 -4.73
C VAL A 186 10.61 14.94 -4.62
N ARG A 187 11.85 14.46 -4.57
CA ARG A 187 13.05 15.29 -4.61
C ARG A 187 13.70 15.17 -5.98
N PHE A 188 14.00 16.31 -6.58
CA PHE A 188 14.77 16.46 -7.80
C PHE A 188 16.20 16.85 -7.39
N GLU A 189 17.16 15.94 -7.58
CA GLU A 189 18.51 16.06 -7.02
C GLU A 189 19.33 17.19 -7.64
N LEU A 190 19.27 17.40 -8.97
CA LEU A 190 20.06 18.40 -9.66
C LEU A 190 19.53 19.82 -9.43
N SER A 191 18.20 19.97 -9.44
CA SER A 191 17.57 21.26 -9.10
C SER A 191 17.60 21.56 -7.59
N GLY A 192 17.72 20.54 -6.75
CA GLY A 192 17.64 20.64 -5.29
C GLY A 192 16.22 20.82 -4.75
N LEU A 193 15.20 20.82 -5.62
CA LEU A 193 13.81 20.97 -5.23
C LEU A 193 13.30 19.71 -4.52
N GLU A 194 12.60 19.89 -3.40
CA GLU A 194 11.79 18.85 -2.77
C GLU A 194 10.38 19.36 -2.60
N ALA A 195 9.41 18.64 -3.18
CA ALA A 195 8.01 19.01 -3.17
C ALA A 195 7.13 17.84 -2.74
N VAL A 196 6.00 18.16 -2.12
CA VAL A 196 4.94 17.18 -1.84
C VAL A 196 4.25 16.85 -3.16
N TRP A 197 4.05 15.56 -3.41
CA TRP A 197 3.34 15.06 -4.58
C TRP A 197 1.92 15.64 -4.62
N ASP A 198 1.55 16.15 -5.78
CA ASP A 198 0.21 16.63 -6.07
C ASP A 198 -0.58 15.52 -6.75
N ASP A 199 -1.60 15.00 -6.06
CA ASP A 199 -2.46 13.93 -6.58
C ASP A 199 -3.30 14.36 -7.79
N GLY A 200 -3.42 15.66 -8.06
CA GLY A 200 -3.96 16.20 -9.30
C GLY A 200 -3.03 16.02 -10.51
N CYS A 201 -1.77 15.60 -10.31
CA CYS A 201 -0.83 15.33 -11.40
C CYS A 201 -0.93 13.87 -11.86
N ASP A 202 -1.11 13.66 -13.16
CA ASP A 202 -1.27 12.31 -13.72
C ASP A 202 0.04 11.51 -13.79
N SER A 203 1.20 12.17 -13.73
CA SER A 203 2.49 11.51 -13.87
C SER A 203 3.62 12.34 -13.25
N LEU A 204 4.75 11.70 -12.94
CA LEU A 204 5.97 12.37 -12.48
C LEU A 204 6.46 13.40 -13.49
N LEU A 205 6.23 13.18 -14.80
CA LEU A 205 6.51 14.17 -15.83
C LEU A 205 5.65 15.42 -15.65
N ALA A 206 4.33 15.27 -15.51
CA ALA A 206 3.43 16.40 -15.32
C ALA A 206 3.75 17.19 -14.03
N PHE A 207 4.15 16.47 -12.97
CA PHE A 207 4.59 17.08 -11.72
C PHE A 207 5.92 17.82 -11.86
N ALA A 208 6.89 17.27 -12.59
CA ALA A 208 8.16 17.95 -12.89
C ALA A 208 7.91 19.25 -13.68
N GLU A 209 7.09 19.19 -14.73
CA GLU A 209 6.70 20.35 -15.56
C GLU A 209 5.98 21.43 -14.74
N LYS A 210 5.07 21.03 -13.86
CA LYS A 210 4.37 21.95 -12.95
C LYS A 210 5.31 22.69 -12.00
N ASN A 211 6.45 22.10 -11.67
CA ASN A 211 7.46 22.67 -10.78
C ASN A 211 8.66 23.27 -11.56
N ASP A 212 8.48 23.58 -12.85
CA ASP A 212 9.49 24.19 -13.71
C ASP A 212 10.79 23.35 -13.85
N ILE A 213 10.70 22.02 -13.70
CA ILE A 213 11.81 21.09 -13.92
C ILE A 213 11.83 20.64 -15.38
N ASP A 214 12.83 21.09 -16.13
CA ASP A 214 13.00 20.74 -17.55
C ASP A 214 13.26 19.24 -17.71
N THR A 215 12.39 18.57 -18.46
CA THR A 215 12.43 17.13 -18.66
C THR A 215 12.10 16.80 -20.11
N ALA A 216 13.03 16.11 -20.79
CA ALA A 216 12.79 15.67 -22.15
C ALA A 216 11.56 14.75 -22.22
N SER A 217 10.62 15.02 -23.14
CA SER A 217 9.46 14.16 -23.34
C SER A 217 8.94 14.25 -24.77
N LEU A 218 8.24 13.20 -25.23
CA LEU A 218 7.67 13.16 -26.58
C LEU A 218 6.30 12.46 -26.63
N CYS A 219 6.26 11.13 -26.44
CA CYS A 219 5.02 10.36 -26.66
C CYS A 219 3.99 10.45 -25.52
N ARG A 220 4.45 10.70 -24.28
CA ARG A 220 3.66 10.63 -23.03
C ARG A 220 2.88 9.33 -22.80
N GLY A 221 3.17 8.27 -23.54
CA GLY A 221 2.51 6.97 -23.45
C GLY A 221 3.44 5.82 -23.08
N GLY A 222 4.67 6.10 -22.64
CA GLY A 222 5.62 5.05 -22.23
C GLY A 222 6.23 4.23 -23.36
N VAL A 223 6.13 4.70 -24.62
CA VAL A 223 6.58 3.94 -25.81
C VAL A 223 7.89 4.44 -26.44
N CYS A 224 8.31 5.69 -26.19
CA CYS A 224 9.49 6.27 -26.84
C CYS A 224 10.73 6.40 -25.95
N GLY A 225 10.59 6.23 -24.63
CA GLY A 225 11.71 6.30 -23.68
C GLY A 225 12.29 7.69 -23.40
N THR A 226 11.85 8.74 -24.12
CA THR A 226 12.44 10.09 -24.02
C THR A 226 12.39 10.70 -22.62
N CYS A 227 11.34 10.38 -21.84
CA CYS A 227 11.19 10.85 -20.47
C CYS A 227 11.86 9.96 -19.42
N SER A 228 12.81 9.11 -19.83
CA SER A 228 13.56 8.28 -18.88
C SER A 228 14.42 9.17 -17.98
N SER A 229 14.41 8.87 -16.68
CA SER A 229 15.27 9.54 -15.70
C SER A 229 15.73 8.56 -14.64
N VAL A 230 16.95 8.76 -14.13
CA VAL A 230 17.54 7.92 -13.09
C VAL A 230 16.78 8.12 -11.78
N LEU A 231 16.30 7.01 -11.22
CA LEU A 231 15.70 6.95 -9.89
C LEU A 231 16.79 6.62 -8.87
N LYS A 232 17.29 7.65 -8.17
CA LYS A 232 18.32 7.48 -7.12
C LYS A 232 17.77 6.74 -5.90
N ARG A 233 16.49 6.95 -5.58
CA ARG A 233 15.82 6.31 -4.44
C ARG A 233 14.31 6.33 -4.63
N GLY A 234 13.66 5.29 -4.14
CA GLY A 234 12.21 5.23 -4.02
C GLY A 234 11.60 4.13 -4.86
N THR A 235 10.29 4.16 -5.00
CA THR A 235 9.54 3.20 -5.81
C THR A 235 8.47 3.95 -6.56
N VAL A 236 8.40 3.77 -7.87
CA VAL A 236 7.31 4.27 -8.69
C VAL A 236 6.26 3.20 -8.89
N SER A 237 5.05 3.64 -9.19
CA SER A 237 4.02 2.83 -9.79
C SER A 237 3.81 3.25 -11.24
N TYR A 238 3.50 2.30 -12.12
CA TYR A 238 3.12 2.55 -13.50
C TYR A 238 1.63 2.30 -13.70
N HIS A 239 0.93 3.25 -14.34
CA HIS A 239 -0.49 3.06 -14.69
C HIS A 239 -0.68 2.19 -15.94
N VAL A 240 0.36 2.05 -16.75
CA VAL A 240 0.46 1.11 -17.88
C VAL A 240 1.83 0.47 -17.88
N ARG A 241 1.94 -0.78 -18.33
CA ARG A 241 3.24 -1.44 -18.45
C ARG A 241 4.13 -0.67 -19.45
N PRO A 242 5.37 -0.29 -19.09
CA PRO A 242 6.35 0.26 -20.03
C PRO A 242 6.58 -0.69 -21.23
N GLU A 243 6.49 -0.18 -22.47
CA GLU A 243 6.80 -0.96 -23.67
C GLU A 243 8.29 -0.96 -24.01
N VAL A 244 9.01 0.05 -23.51
CA VAL A 244 10.45 0.19 -23.65
C VAL A 244 11.10 0.10 -22.29
N ASP A 245 12.28 -0.50 -22.27
CA ASP A 245 13.14 -0.52 -21.10
C ASP A 245 13.65 0.92 -20.82
N PRO A 246 13.39 1.50 -19.64
CA PRO A 246 13.92 2.80 -19.26
C PRO A 246 15.46 2.82 -19.12
N GLY A 247 16.10 1.65 -18.98
CA GLY A 247 17.52 1.47 -18.68
C GLY A 247 17.80 1.32 -17.19
N GLU A 248 18.96 0.77 -16.85
CA GLU A 248 19.36 0.43 -15.48
C GLU A 248 19.16 1.60 -14.51
N GLY A 249 18.42 1.34 -13.42
CA GLY A 249 18.13 2.34 -12.37
C GLY A 249 17.27 3.52 -12.83
N SER A 250 16.66 3.46 -14.00
CA SER A 250 15.86 4.56 -14.57
C SER A 250 14.37 4.20 -14.68
N VAL A 251 13.51 5.21 -14.74
CA VAL A 251 12.05 5.09 -14.82
C VAL A 251 11.45 5.99 -15.90
N LEU A 252 10.32 5.58 -16.49
CA LEU A 252 9.61 6.40 -17.47
C LEU A 252 8.63 7.37 -16.78
N LEU A 253 9.03 8.63 -16.63
CA LEU A 253 8.30 9.64 -15.87
C LEU A 253 6.86 9.89 -16.35
N CYS A 254 6.61 9.78 -17.65
CA CYS A 254 5.30 10.09 -18.25
C CYS A 254 4.19 9.09 -17.91
N ILE A 255 4.56 7.87 -17.49
CA ILE A 255 3.60 6.83 -17.13
C ILE A 255 3.67 6.40 -15.66
N SER A 256 4.53 7.06 -14.88
CA SER A 256 4.78 6.72 -13.50
C SER A 256 4.21 7.73 -12.51
N ARG A 257 3.76 7.24 -11.35
CA ARG A 257 3.38 8.02 -10.16
C ARG A 257 4.20 7.52 -8.95
N PRO A 258 4.44 8.33 -7.90
CA PRO A 258 5.17 7.86 -6.74
C PRO A 258 4.37 6.78 -5.98
N ALA A 259 5.01 5.65 -5.69
CA ALA A 259 4.50 4.64 -4.76
C ALA A 259 5.17 4.72 -3.37
N ALA A 260 6.25 5.49 -3.28
CA ALA A 260 6.97 5.87 -2.08
C ALA A 260 7.65 7.23 -2.31
N ASN A 261 8.29 7.79 -1.27
CA ASN A 261 9.11 9.00 -1.44
C ASN A 261 10.23 8.74 -2.46
N LEU A 262 10.42 9.69 -3.39
CA LEU A 262 11.33 9.55 -4.52
C LEU A 262 12.50 10.53 -4.45
N VAL A 263 13.62 10.12 -5.05
CA VAL A 263 14.71 11.00 -5.47
C VAL A 263 15.02 10.72 -6.94
N LEU A 264 14.80 11.71 -7.79
CA LEU A 264 15.04 11.67 -9.23
C LEU A 264 16.27 12.50 -9.57
N ASP A 265 17.03 12.05 -10.57
CA ASP A 265 18.23 12.73 -11.07
C ASP A 265 17.85 13.83 -12.10
N LEU A 266 17.09 14.82 -11.63
CA LEU A 266 16.62 16.01 -12.37
C LEU A 266 16.76 17.29 -11.54
#